data_AF-A0AAE0A7F1-F1
#
_entry.id   AF-A0AAE0A7F1-F1
#
_cell.length_a   1.000
_cell.length_b   1.000
_cell.length_c   1.000
_cell.angle_alpha   90.00
_cell.angle_beta   90.00
_cell.angle_gamma   90.00
#
_symmetry.space_group_name_H-M   'P 1'
#
loop_
_entity.id
_entity.type
_entity.pdbx_description
1 polymer ?
#
loop_
_entity_poly.entity_id
_entity_poly.type
_entity_poly.pdbx_seq_one_letter_code
_entity_poly.pdbx_strand_id
1 'polypeptide(L)'
;MDRVSGRLASWLNRGLSYAGRLQQAFCREELKAIARVQRYTGQIFVSLRKREDLGIKDLSSWNKALMIRHIWILSYGTNNLWSSWIKAYHLKDSNLWEAKTPCTCSWNWRKYLHLRPLVRPLIQHYIGNGSSPSLWFDNWHLDGPLLSKWSRRVVYDSGLPIHATVSSIVHGDSWSWPAAMSIDLLEIRSRMPSYNPNSNVNDRARWLPSSNGSYSASSALASLRTPYQFISWFKLNAFIDKASTHWRGNSPAIVANKLCLGVAVYHIWRERNCRIFEGTQKTSLVVARSIIDTIRCQLSSFNLKNHPIIALNWNVNSS
;
A
#
# COMPACT_ATOMS: atom_id res chain seq x y z
N MET A 1 34.11 -16.27 -10.50
CA MET A 1 32.77 -15.66 -10.22
C MET A 1 31.67 -16.32 -11.07
N ASP A 2 32.06 -17.17 -12.01
CA ASP A 2 31.37 -17.39 -13.27
C ASP A 2 30.23 -18.41 -13.12
N ARG A 3 30.33 -19.31 -12.12
CA ARG A 3 29.20 -20.11 -11.64
C ARG A 3 28.09 -19.28 -10.98
N VAL A 4 28.42 -18.13 -10.38
CA VAL A 4 27.43 -17.20 -9.82
C VAL A 4 26.84 -16.36 -10.95
N SER A 5 27.67 -15.82 -11.85
CA SER A 5 27.23 -15.12 -13.06
C SER A 5 26.35 -15.99 -13.96
N GLY A 6 26.68 -17.28 -14.15
CA GLY A 6 25.88 -18.23 -14.93
C GLY A 6 24.56 -18.60 -14.26
N ARG A 7 24.51 -18.71 -12.92
CA ARG A 7 23.25 -18.85 -12.18
C ARG A 7 22.39 -17.59 -12.26
N LEU A 8 23.00 -16.41 -12.18
CA LEU A 8 22.32 -15.13 -12.40
C LEU A 8 21.80 -15.02 -13.85
N ALA A 9 22.58 -15.44 -14.86
CA ALA A 9 22.17 -15.46 -16.27
C ALA A 9 21.03 -16.45 -16.54
N SER A 10 21.05 -17.62 -15.90
CA SER A 10 19.91 -18.55 -15.88
C SER A 10 18.64 -17.90 -15.29
N TRP A 11 18.78 -16.95 -14.35
CA TRP A 11 17.67 -16.17 -13.81
C TRP A 11 17.28 -14.97 -14.69
N LEU A 12 18.19 -14.42 -15.52
CA LEU A 12 17.88 -13.32 -16.45
C LEU A 12 16.80 -13.70 -17.47
N ASN A 13 16.77 -14.95 -17.93
CA ASN A 13 15.82 -15.43 -18.95
C ASN A 13 14.39 -15.69 -18.44
N ARG A 14 14.06 -15.42 -17.16
CA ARG A 14 12.68 -15.50 -16.62
C ARG A 14 12.42 -14.34 -15.64
N GLY A 15 11.86 -13.25 -16.15
CA GLY A 15 11.99 -11.89 -15.59
C GLY A 15 11.12 -11.48 -14.38
N LEU A 16 10.96 -10.15 -14.27
CA LEU A 16 10.29 -9.33 -13.23
C LEU A 16 11.06 -9.07 -11.92
N SER A 17 10.53 -8.24 -11.03
CA SER A 17 11.30 -7.62 -9.93
C SER A 17 10.47 -7.32 -8.67
N TYR A 18 11.12 -7.36 -7.52
CA TYR A 18 10.50 -7.53 -6.20
C TYR A 18 10.95 -6.29 -5.33
N ALA A 19 10.91 -5.02 -5.77
CA ALA A 19 11.51 -3.84 -5.07
C ALA A 19 10.80 -3.13 -3.86
N GLY A 20 10.88 -3.65 -2.62
CA GLY A 20 10.80 -2.87 -1.35
C GLY A 20 9.54 -2.91 -0.45
N ARG A 21 9.67 -3.42 0.80
CA ARG A 21 8.78 -3.21 1.96
C ARG A 21 9.53 -3.58 3.27
N LEU A 22 8.87 -3.69 4.44
CA LEU A 22 9.44 -3.84 5.81
C LEU A 22 10.78 -3.11 6.08
N GLN A 23 10.68 -1.92 6.66
CA GLN A 23 11.43 -1.60 7.87
C GLN A 23 10.50 -1.82 9.08
N GLN A 24 11.12 -2.09 10.23
CA GLN A 24 10.71 -1.88 11.63
C GLN A 24 10.75 -3.13 12.51
N ALA A 25 11.10 -2.89 13.78
CA ALA A 25 11.65 -3.80 14.78
C ALA A 25 13.00 -4.44 14.38
N PHE A 26 14.11 -3.98 14.99
CA PHE A 26 15.15 -4.80 15.64
C PHE A 26 16.19 -3.92 16.37
N CYS A 27 17.01 -4.53 17.23
CA CYS A 27 17.74 -3.83 18.29
C CYS A 27 19.04 -3.16 17.80
N ARG A 28 19.61 -2.23 18.61
CA ARG A 28 20.69 -1.30 18.20
C ARG A 28 21.96 -1.99 17.64
N GLU A 29 22.30 -3.20 18.08
CA GLU A 29 23.49 -3.92 17.58
C GLU A 29 23.20 -4.77 16.33
N GLU A 30 22.03 -5.40 16.22
CA GLU A 30 21.61 -6.10 15.00
C GLU A 30 21.47 -5.13 13.82
N LEU A 31 21.02 -3.90 14.07
CA LEU A 31 20.94 -2.83 13.06
C LEU A 31 22.29 -2.49 12.42
N LYS A 32 23.42 -2.61 13.14
CA LYS A 32 24.75 -2.32 12.55
C LYS A 32 25.19 -3.42 11.58
N ALA A 33 24.99 -4.68 11.94
CA ALA A 33 25.24 -5.82 11.05
C ALA A 33 24.29 -5.79 9.83
N ILE A 34 23.00 -5.52 10.05
CA ILE A 34 21.99 -5.40 8.99
C ILE A 34 22.28 -4.21 8.08
N ALA A 35 22.71 -3.05 8.59
CA ALA A 35 23.09 -1.90 7.76
C ALA A 35 24.32 -2.19 6.87
N ARG A 36 25.28 -2.97 7.37
CA ARG A 36 26.45 -3.44 6.58
C ARG A 36 26.02 -4.41 5.50
N VAL A 37 25.18 -5.40 5.83
CA VAL A 37 24.56 -6.30 4.84
C VAL A 37 23.75 -5.50 3.82
N GLN A 38 22.96 -4.51 4.23
CA GLN A 38 22.23 -3.60 3.35
C GLN A 38 23.17 -2.76 2.45
N ARG A 39 24.40 -2.47 2.86
CA ARG A 39 25.38 -1.75 2.02
C ARG A 39 25.87 -2.58 0.83
N TYR A 40 25.92 -3.92 0.97
CA TYR A 40 26.44 -4.85 -0.05
C TYR A 40 25.36 -5.67 -0.76
N THR A 41 24.28 -6.02 -0.06
CA THR A 41 23.15 -6.80 -0.60
C THR A 41 21.85 -6.03 -0.56
N GLY A 42 21.78 -4.82 0.02
CA GLY A 42 20.51 -4.10 0.17
C GLY A 42 19.83 -3.75 -1.15
N GLN A 43 20.56 -3.51 -2.24
CA GLN A 43 19.93 -3.36 -3.56
C GLN A 43 19.27 -4.67 -4.04
N ILE A 44 19.92 -5.81 -3.79
CA ILE A 44 19.45 -7.17 -4.11
C ILE A 44 18.27 -7.56 -3.19
N PHE A 45 18.40 -7.33 -1.89
CA PHE A 45 17.41 -7.68 -0.87
C PHE A 45 16.19 -6.75 -0.91
N VAL A 46 16.37 -5.46 -1.25
CA VAL A 46 15.25 -4.57 -1.57
C VAL A 46 14.57 -5.05 -2.83
N SER A 47 15.31 -5.44 -3.89
CA SER A 47 14.74 -5.99 -5.13
C SER A 47 14.23 -7.43 -5.04
N LEU A 48 14.21 -8.03 -3.83
CA LEU A 48 13.66 -9.36 -3.48
C LEU A 48 12.58 -9.29 -2.35
N ARG A 49 11.70 -8.30 -2.45
CA ARG A 49 10.79 -7.69 -1.44
C ARG A 49 9.39 -7.04 -1.83
N LYS A 50 8.89 -7.00 -3.09
CA LYS A 50 7.58 -6.38 -3.52
C LYS A 50 6.58 -7.12 -4.46
N ARG A 51 6.99 -7.89 -5.48
CA ARG A 51 6.15 -8.90 -6.19
C ARG A 51 5.30 -9.71 -5.20
N GLU A 52 4.18 -10.21 -5.72
CA GLU A 52 3.30 -11.18 -5.06
C GLU A 52 3.05 -12.42 -5.95
N ASP A 53 3.88 -12.66 -6.97
CA ASP A 53 3.81 -13.81 -7.88
C ASP A 53 4.21 -15.16 -7.24
N LEU A 54 4.76 -15.10 -6.02
CA LEU A 54 5.03 -16.24 -5.14
C LEU A 54 3.81 -16.67 -4.31
N GLY A 55 2.60 -16.17 -4.62
CA GLY A 55 1.37 -16.44 -3.87
C GLY A 55 1.25 -15.70 -2.52
N ILE A 56 2.26 -14.92 -2.15
CA ILE A 56 2.39 -14.30 -0.83
C ILE A 56 1.71 -12.93 -0.84
N LYS A 57 0.51 -12.91 -0.27
CA LYS A 57 -0.32 -11.73 -0.04
C LYS A 57 0.29 -10.85 1.05
N ASP A 58 0.50 -9.55 0.80
CA ASP A 58 0.82 -8.60 1.88
C ASP A 58 -0.39 -8.50 2.83
N LEU A 59 -0.32 -9.19 3.97
CA LEU A 59 -1.39 -9.26 4.97
C LEU A 59 -1.83 -7.88 5.46
N SER A 60 -0.95 -6.87 5.48
CA SER A 60 -1.31 -5.49 5.87
C SER A 60 -2.15 -4.82 4.78
N SER A 61 -1.73 -4.93 3.51
CA SER A 61 -2.51 -4.41 2.38
C SER A 61 -3.80 -5.19 2.14
N TRP A 62 -3.82 -6.51 2.38
CA TRP A 62 -5.03 -7.33 2.30
C TRP A 62 -6.01 -7.05 3.43
N ASN A 63 -5.53 -6.90 4.68
CA ASN A 63 -6.39 -6.49 5.78
C ASN A 63 -6.99 -5.10 5.49
N LYS A 64 -6.19 -4.13 5.03
CA LYS A 64 -6.71 -2.83 4.56
C LYS A 64 -7.77 -3.01 3.47
N ALA A 65 -7.51 -3.81 2.43
CA ALA A 65 -8.49 -4.07 1.38
C ALA A 65 -9.81 -4.62 1.96
N LEU A 66 -9.75 -5.66 2.80
CA LEU A 66 -10.93 -6.24 3.48
C LEU A 66 -11.64 -5.20 4.37
N MET A 67 -10.91 -4.34 5.08
CA MET A 67 -11.51 -3.24 5.85
C MET A 67 -12.20 -2.21 4.95
N ILE A 68 -11.73 -1.97 3.73
CA ILE A 68 -12.42 -1.13 2.73
C ILE A 68 -13.74 -1.79 2.28
N ARG A 69 -13.84 -3.13 2.20
CA ARG A 69 -15.11 -3.83 1.94
C ARG A 69 -16.18 -3.44 2.96
N HIS A 70 -15.80 -3.37 4.23
CA HIS A 70 -16.69 -2.98 5.32
C HIS A 70 -17.14 -1.52 5.21
N ILE A 71 -16.24 -0.61 4.80
CA ILE A 71 -16.60 0.80 4.52
C ILE A 71 -17.57 0.89 3.33
N TRP A 72 -17.29 0.17 2.24
CA TRP A 72 -18.20 0.09 1.08
C TRP A 72 -19.59 -0.43 1.47
N ILE A 73 -19.65 -1.51 2.26
CA ILE A 73 -20.92 -2.08 2.75
C ILE A 73 -21.67 -1.11 3.66
N LEU A 74 -20.96 -0.40 4.53
CA LEU A 74 -21.56 0.55 5.47
C LEU A 74 -22.21 1.74 4.75
N SER A 75 -21.57 2.24 3.69
CA SER A 75 -22.09 3.35 2.88
C SER A 75 -23.15 2.91 1.87
N TYR A 76 -22.87 1.88 1.05
CA TYR A 76 -23.61 1.58 -0.19
C TYR A 76 -23.98 0.10 -0.36
N GLY A 77 -23.70 -0.74 0.65
CA GLY A 77 -24.13 -2.14 0.65
C GLY A 77 -25.58 -2.31 1.10
N THR A 78 -26.11 -3.51 0.91
CA THR A 78 -27.37 -3.91 1.54
C THR A 78 -27.28 -3.77 3.05
N ASN A 79 -28.32 -3.20 3.66
CA ASN A 79 -28.42 -3.08 5.12
C ASN A 79 -28.42 -4.50 5.72
N ASN A 80 -27.35 -4.82 6.44
CA ASN A 80 -27.20 -6.04 7.22
C ASN A 80 -27.08 -5.66 8.69
N LEU A 81 -27.24 -6.64 9.59
CA LEU A 81 -27.26 -6.38 11.03
C LEU A 81 -26.04 -5.59 11.52
N TRP A 82 -24.86 -5.85 10.96
CA TRP A 82 -23.62 -5.14 11.29
C TRP A 82 -23.63 -3.68 10.79
N SER A 83 -24.07 -3.40 9.56
CA SER A 83 -24.12 -2.03 9.06
C SER A 83 -25.22 -1.20 9.73
N SER A 84 -26.38 -1.80 10.05
CA SER A 84 -27.42 -1.17 10.86
C SER A 84 -26.95 -0.88 12.29
N TRP A 85 -26.24 -1.82 12.93
CA TRP A 85 -25.68 -1.62 14.28
C TRP A 85 -24.62 -0.50 14.31
N ILE A 86 -23.70 -0.45 13.33
CA ILE A 86 -22.73 0.65 13.23
C ILE A 86 -23.43 1.99 12.99
N LYS A 87 -24.43 2.05 12.11
CA LYS A 87 -25.21 3.27 11.87
C LYS A 87 -25.85 3.75 13.17
N ALA A 88 -26.56 2.89 13.90
CA ALA A 88 -27.23 3.25 15.15
C ALA A 88 -26.28 3.62 16.32
N TYR A 89 -25.22 2.86 16.55
CA TYR A 89 -24.38 3.01 17.75
C TYR A 89 -23.11 3.86 17.56
N HIS A 90 -22.49 3.80 16.38
CA HIS A 90 -21.20 4.45 16.11
C HIS A 90 -21.30 5.74 15.28
N LEU A 91 -22.24 5.82 14.34
CA LEU A 91 -22.46 7.03 13.54
C LEU A 91 -23.54 7.93 14.13
N LYS A 92 -24.66 7.36 14.58
CA LYS A 92 -25.88 8.10 14.92
C LYS A 92 -26.25 9.00 13.74
N ASP A 93 -26.35 10.31 13.96
CA ASP A 93 -26.68 11.32 12.95
C ASP A 93 -25.45 11.81 12.16
N SER A 94 -24.24 11.33 12.47
CA SER A 94 -23.01 11.76 11.80
C SER A 94 -22.82 11.07 10.45
N ASN A 95 -22.53 11.85 9.40
CA ASN A 95 -22.11 11.29 8.11
C ASN A 95 -20.78 10.51 8.27
N LEU A 96 -20.67 9.35 7.61
CA LEU A 96 -19.48 8.48 7.71
C LEU A 96 -18.18 9.23 7.38
N TRP A 97 -18.18 10.14 6.41
CA TRP A 97 -16.98 10.83 5.95
C TRP A 97 -16.46 11.88 6.95
N GLU A 98 -17.35 12.51 7.73
CA GLU A 98 -16.98 13.53 8.74
C GLU A 98 -16.96 13.04 10.19
N ALA A 99 -17.53 11.86 10.50
CA ALA A 99 -17.59 11.34 11.86
C ALA A 99 -16.25 11.47 12.61
N LYS A 100 -16.25 12.15 13.76
CA LYS A 100 -15.04 12.34 14.59
C LYS A 100 -14.60 11.00 15.15
N THR A 101 -13.29 10.81 15.35
CA THR A 101 -12.73 9.63 16.02
C THR A 101 -12.82 9.80 17.54
N PRO A 102 -13.68 9.06 18.27
CA PRO A 102 -13.77 9.20 19.73
C PRO A 102 -12.52 8.60 20.40
N CYS A 103 -12.04 9.21 21.48
CA CYS A 103 -10.88 8.71 22.23
C CYS A 103 -11.12 7.28 22.77
N THR A 104 -12.36 6.98 23.15
CA THR A 104 -12.82 5.70 23.74
C THR A 104 -13.28 4.67 22.71
N CYS A 105 -13.21 4.94 21.39
CA CYS A 105 -13.71 3.97 20.40
C CYS A 105 -12.83 2.72 20.25
N SER A 106 -13.46 1.62 19.81
CA SER A 106 -12.77 0.36 19.50
C SER A 106 -11.67 0.55 18.46
N TRP A 107 -10.61 -0.26 18.55
CA TRP A 107 -9.48 -0.19 17.62
C TRP A 107 -9.91 -0.41 16.17
N ASN A 108 -10.87 -1.30 15.92
CA ASN A 108 -11.45 -1.53 14.60
C ASN A 108 -12.17 -0.29 14.06
N TRP A 109 -13.04 0.36 14.87
CA TRP A 109 -13.71 1.60 14.45
C TRP A 109 -12.70 2.70 14.13
N ARG A 110 -11.71 2.90 15.01
CA ARG A 110 -10.59 3.83 14.78
C ARG A 110 -9.89 3.57 13.45
N LYS A 111 -9.64 2.29 13.09
CA LYS A 111 -8.99 1.94 11.82
C LYS A 111 -9.88 2.18 10.60
N TYR A 112 -11.19 1.89 10.66
CA TYR A 112 -12.11 2.27 9.58
C TYR A 112 -12.11 3.78 9.35
N LEU A 113 -12.19 4.59 10.42
CA LEU A 113 -12.18 6.06 10.33
C LEU A 113 -10.88 6.61 9.70
N HIS A 114 -9.73 5.97 9.94
CA HIS A 114 -8.45 6.34 9.32
C HIS A 114 -8.32 5.91 7.85
N LEU A 115 -9.10 4.92 7.39
CA LEU A 115 -9.08 4.48 5.99
C LEU A 115 -9.97 5.35 5.09
N ARG A 116 -10.96 6.07 5.64
CA ARG A 116 -11.89 6.93 4.89
C ARG A 116 -11.22 7.83 3.84
N PRO A 117 -10.11 8.57 4.11
CA PRO A 117 -9.49 9.45 3.11
C PRO A 117 -8.92 8.69 1.91
N LEU A 118 -8.55 7.42 2.07
CA LEU A 118 -8.09 6.55 0.99
C LEU A 118 -9.26 5.95 0.19
N VAL A 119 -10.43 5.79 0.81
CA VAL A 119 -11.61 5.16 0.19
C VAL A 119 -12.48 6.16 -0.57
N ARG A 120 -12.71 7.35 0.01
CA ARG A 120 -13.57 8.40 -0.56
C ARG A 120 -13.26 8.73 -2.04
N PRO A 121 -11.99 8.88 -2.49
CA PRO A 121 -11.69 9.15 -3.91
C PRO A 121 -11.83 7.93 -4.83
N LEU A 122 -11.98 6.71 -4.30
CA LEU A 122 -12.17 5.48 -5.08
C LEU A 122 -13.65 5.17 -5.36
N ILE A 123 -14.55 6.02 -4.89
CA ILE A 123 -15.99 5.90 -5.04
C ILE A 123 -16.50 7.13 -5.79
N GLN A 124 -17.34 6.93 -6.80
CA GLN A 124 -18.03 8.01 -7.51
C GLN A 124 -19.53 7.70 -7.62
N HIS A 125 -20.37 8.72 -7.56
CA HIS A 125 -21.82 8.61 -7.63
C HIS A 125 -22.33 9.15 -8.95
N TYR A 126 -23.21 8.39 -9.57
CA TYR A 126 -24.00 8.83 -10.72
C TYR A 126 -25.42 9.11 -10.20
N ILE A 127 -25.87 10.35 -10.43
CA ILE A 127 -27.14 10.85 -9.91
C ILE A 127 -28.28 10.43 -10.85
N GLY A 128 -29.27 9.76 -10.28
CA GLY A 128 -30.58 9.56 -10.88
C GLY A 128 -31.58 10.47 -10.17
N ASN A 129 -32.34 9.93 -9.22
CA ASN A 129 -33.27 10.68 -8.37
C ASN A 129 -32.62 11.46 -7.21
N GLY A 130 -31.31 11.33 -6.99
CA GLY A 130 -30.53 12.08 -5.99
C GLY A 130 -30.86 11.76 -4.52
N SER A 131 -31.69 10.77 -4.24
CA SER A 131 -32.19 10.50 -2.88
C SER A 131 -31.22 9.72 -1.99
N SER A 132 -30.20 9.07 -2.57
CA SER A 132 -29.21 8.28 -1.82
C SER A 132 -27.93 9.05 -1.43
N PRO A 133 -27.25 9.80 -2.33
CA PRO A 133 -26.00 10.49 -2.00
C PRO A 133 -26.25 11.80 -1.26
N SER A 134 -25.38 12.11 -0.30
CA SER A 134 -25.33 13.40 0.35
C SER A 134 -24.81 14.47 -0.61
N LEU A 135 -25.53 15.59 -0.68
CA LEU A 135 -25.19 16.78 -1.47
C LEU A 135 -23.76 17.25 -1.18
N TRP A 136 -23.36 17.23 0.09
CA TRP A 136 -22.15 17.88 0.56
C TRP A 136 -20.94 16.94 0.71
N PHE A 137 -21.20 15.67 1.05
CA PHE A 137 -20.16 14.74 1.49
C PHE A 137 -19.77 13.68 0.47
N ASP A 138 -20.62 13.40 -0.52
CA ASP A 138 -20.38 12.31 -1.47
C ASP A 138 -19.80 12.80 -2.80
N ASN A 139 -19.05 11.92 -3.46
CA ASN A 139 -18.32 12.23 -4.68
C ASN A 139 -19.23 12.09 -5.90
N TRP A 140 -20.10 13.07 -6.13
CA TRP A 140 -21.03 13.11 -7.28
C TRP A 140 -20.71 14.26 -8.26
N HIS A 141 -20.11 15.34 -7.77
CA HIS A 141 -19.73 16.52 -8.55
C HIS A 141 -18.34 16.36 -9.19
N LEU A 142 -18.06 17.08 -10.29
CA LEU A 142 -16.82 16.93 -11.07
C LEU A 142 -15.54 17.22 -10.28
N ASP A 143 -15.56 18.24 -9.42
CA ASP A 143 -14.46 18.62 -8.53
C ASP A 143 -14.33 17.72 -7.27
N GLY A 144 -15.15 16.67 -7.14
CA GLY A 144 -15.24 15.85 -5.93
C GLY A 144 -16.30 16.34 -4.93
N PRO A 145 -16.28 15.83 -3.68
CA PRO A 145 -17.23 16.21 -2.65
C PRO A 145 -17.16 17.71 -2.34
N LEU A 146 -18.31 18.40 -2.32
CA LEU A 146 -18.35 19.86 -2.22
C LEU A 146 -17.62 20.40 -0.98
N LEU A 147 -17.87 19.82 0.20
CA LEU A 147 -17.18 20.23 1.44
C LEU A 147 -15.70 19.80 1.55
N SER A 148 -15.16 19.14 0.53
CA SER A 148 -13.72 18.90 0.43
C SER A 148 -12.97 20.01 -0.31
N LYS A 149 -13.68 20.87 -1.05
CA LYS A 149 -13.11 21.96 -1.86
C LYS A 149 -13.60 23.33 -1.39
N TRP A 150 -14.90 23.46 -1.15
CA TRP A 150 -15.52 24.69 -0.63
C TRP A 150 -15.76 24.60 0.87
N SER A 151 -15.71 25.74 1.55
CA SER A 151 -15.86 25.79 3.02
C SER A 151 -17.32 25.57 3.44
N ARG A 152 -17.57 25.28 4.73
CA ARG A 152 -18.94 25.16 5.27
C ARG A 152 -19.81 26.40 5.12
N ARG A 153 -19.27 27.55 4.69
CA ARG A 153 -20.05 28.74 4.30
C ARG A 153 -21.05 28.42 3.19
N VAL A 154 -20.69 27.61 2.19
CA VAL A 154 -21.60 27.29 1.07
C VAL A 154 -22.88 26.58 1.52
N VAL A 155 -22.84 25.86 2.65
CA VAL A 155 -24.02 25.22 3.23
C VAL A 155 -24.97 26.29 3.78
N TYR A 156 -24.43 27.23 4.55
CA TYR A 156 -25.18 28.39 5.07
C TYR A 156 -25.73 29.27 3.93
N ASP A 157 -24.87 29.64 2.98
CA ASP A 157 -25.21 30.51 1.85
C ASP A 157 -26.25 29.88 0.89
N SER A 158 -26.36 28.54 0.88
CA SER A 158 -27.36 27.82 0.09
C SER A 158 -28.74 27.72 0.76
N GLY A 159 -28.82 27.95 2.08
CA GLY A 159 -30.02 27.68 2.87
C GLY A 159 -30.40 26.19 3.02
N LEU A 160 -29.61 25.26 2.49
CA LEU A 160 -29.89 23.81 2.54
C LEU A 160 -29.24 23.15 3.78
N PRO A 161 -29.87 22.11 4.37
CA PRO A 161 -29.35 21.48 5.57
C PRO A 161 -28.02 20.72 5.31
N ILE A 162 -27.18 20.62 6.33
CA ILE A 162 -25.89 19.89 6.26
C ILE A 162 -26.05 18.38 5.97
N HIS A 163 -27.25 17.83 6.20
CA HIS A 163 -27.59 16.45 5.88
C HIS A 163 -28.39 16.31 4.57
N ALA A 164 -28.47 17.36 3.75
CA ALA A 164 -29.15 17.33 2.45
C ALA A 164 -28.61 16.20 1.55
N THR A 165 -29.55 15.56 0.86
CA THR A 165 -29.32 14.66 -0.27
C THR A 165 -29.31 15.45 -1.57
N VAL A 166 -28.75 14.89 -2.64
CA VAL A 166 -28.71 15.57 -3.96
C VAL A 166 -30.13 15.85 -4.50
N SER A 167 -31.14 15.09 -4.07
CA SER A 167 -32.55 15.33 -4.41
C SER A 167 -33.08 16.71 -4.01
N SER A 168 -32.44 17.41 -3.05
CA SER A 168 -32.84 18.78 -2.70
C SER A 168 -32.49 19.83 -3.77
N ILE A 169 -31.71 19.46 -4.79
CA ILE A 169 -31.35 20.30 -5.95
C ILE A 169 -31.75 19.63 -7.29
N VAL A 170 -32.64 18.64 -7.23
CA VAL A 170 -33.19 17.95 -8.42
C VAL A 170 -34.69 18.22 -8.46
N HIS A 171 -35.16 18.83 -9.55
CA HIS A 171 -36.58 19.07 -9.81
C HIS A 171 -36.91 18.49 -11.18
N GLY A 172 -37.66 17.39 -11.20
CA GLY A 172 -37.85 16.58 -12.40
C GLY A 172 -36.51 16.04 -12.91
N ASP A 173 -36.20 16.32 -14.16
CA ASP A 173 -34.94 15.93 -14.81
C ASP A 173 -34.02 17.15 -15.02
N SER A 174 -33.94 18.04 -14.02
CA SER A 174 -33.16 19.28 -14.08
C SER A 174 -32.55 19.70 -12.73
N TRP A 175 -31.37 20.30 -12.83
CA TRP A 175 -30.63 20.85 -11.70
C TRP A 175 -31.22 22.19 -11.24
N SER A 176 -31.60 22.25 -9.97
CA SER A 176 -32.30 23.37 -9.34
C SER A 176 -31.56 23.81 -8.08
N TRP A 177 -30.43 24.49 -8.29
CA TRP A 177 -29.73 25.14 -7.17
C TRP A 177 -30.54 26.33 -6.65
N PRO A 178 -30.57 26.56 -5.32
CA PRO A 178 -31.07 27.81 -4.73
C PRO A 178 -30.44 29.05 -5.37
N ALA A 179 -31.12 30.20 -5.24
CA ALA A 179 -30.65 31.47 -5.80
C ALA A 179 -29.28 31.86 -5.18
N ALA A 180 -28.21 31.57 -5.92
CA ALA A 180 -26.83 31.67 -5.43
C ALA A 180 -26.42 33.13 -5.20
N MET A 181 -26.28 33.53 -3.93
CA MET A 181 -25.79 34.85 -3.54
C MET A 181 -24.26 34.91 -3.33
N SER A 182 -23.60 33.75 -3.10
CA SER A 182 -22.15 33.65 -2.88
C SER A 182 -21.39 33.29 -4.16
N ILE A 183 -20.15 33.79 -4.30
CA ILE A 183 -19.23 33.41 -5.39
C ILE A 183 -18.98 31.89 -5.44
N ASP A 184 -18.80 31.25 -4.29
CA ASP A 184 -18.55 29.79 -4.20
C ASP A 184 -19.70 28.97 -4.83
N LEU A 185 -20.96 29.31 -4.53
CA LEU A 185 -22.14 28.67 -5.15
C LEU A 185 -22.26 28.95 -6.65
N LEU A 186 -21.84 30.12 -7.13
CA LEU A 186 -21.78 30.41 -8.56
C LEU A 186 -20.70 29.56 -9.25
N GLU A 187 -19.54 29.36 -8.61
CA GLU A 187 -18.51 28.45 -9.12
C GLU A 187 -19.03 27.01 -9.20
N ILE A 188 -19.64 26.49 -8.13
CA ILE A 188 -20.27 25.16 -8.09
C ILE A 188 -21.28 25.02 -9.22
N ARG A 189 -22.20 25.98 -9.37
CA ARG A 189 -23.22 25.99 -10.43
C ARG A 189 -22.60 25.98 -11.84
N SER A 190 -21.51 26.73 -12.06
CA SER A 190 -20.81 26.80 -13.35
C SER A 190 -20.11 25.49 -13.75
N ARG A 191 -19.84 24.62 -12.77
CA ARG A 191 -19.11 23.34 -12.93
C ARG A 191 -20.00 22.11 -12.80
N MET A 192 -21.31 22.30 -12.84
CA MET A 192 -22.27 21.20 -12.78
C MET A 192 -22.03 20.18 -13.90
N PRO A 193 -22.28 18.88 -13.65
CA PRO A 193 -22.17 17.87 -14.69
C PRO A 193 -23.08 18.19 -15.88
N SER A 194 -22.59 17.94 -17.09
CA SER A 194 -23.34 18.15 -18.34
C SER A 194 -24.48 17.14 -18.57
N TYR A 195 -24.60 16.14 -17.70
CA TYR A 195 -25.73 15.21 -17.70
C TYR A 195 -26.84 15.72 -16.78
N ASN A 196 -28.09 15.50 -17.19
CA ASN A 196 -29.25 15.77 -16.35
C ASN A 196 -29.53 14.59 -15.41
N PRO A 197 -30.03 14.85 -14.19
CA PRO A 197 -30.55 13.81 -13.31
C PRO A 197 -31.79 13.17 -13.96
N ASN A 198 -32.15 11.96 -13.54
CA ASN A 198 -33.34 11.26 -14.03
C ASN A 198 -34.14 10.74 -12.83
N SER A 199 -35.29 11.36 -12.57
CA SER A 199 -36.11 11.05 -11.39
C SER A 199 -36.64 9.60 -11.37
N ASN A 200 -36.70 8.92 -12.52
CA ASN A 200 -37.16 7.53 -12.64
C ASN A 200 -36.04 6.50 -12.40
N VAL A 201 -34.78 6.93 -12.24
CA VAL A 201 -33.62 6.04 -12.09
C VAL A 201 -33.05 6.17 -10.67
N ASN A 202 -32.79 5.04 -10.03
CA ASN A 202 -32.09 5.02 -8.74
C ASN A 202 -30.61 5.41 -8.89
N ASP A 203 -30.10 6.21 -7.95
CA ASP A 203 -28.69 6.58 -7.86
C ASP A 203 -27.76 5.36 -7.84
N ARG A 204 -26.54 5.51 -8.39
CA ARG A 204 -25.55 4.43 -8.45
C ARG A 204 -24.19 4.87 -7.92
N ALA A 205 -23.79 4.30 -6.78
CA ALA A 205 -22.40 4.36 -6.32
C ALA A 205 -21.54 3.37 -7.11
N ARG A 206 -20.43 3.84 -7.67
CA ARG A 206 -19.46 3.06 -8.46
C ARG A 206 -18.12 3.01 -7.76
N TRP A 207 -17.61 1.80 -7.56
CA TRP A 207 -16.24 1.53 -7.17
C TRP A 207 -15.32 1.71 -8.39
N LEU A 208 -14.64 2.86 -8.49
CA LEU A 208 -13.80 3.23 -9.64
C LEU A 208 -12.69 2.20 -9.98
N PRO A 209 -12.05 1.52 -9.02
CA PRO A 209 -11.05 0.50 -9.33
C PRO A 209 -11.55 -0.76 -10.03
N SER A 210 -12.87 -0.96 -10.19
CA SER A 210 -13.43 -2.10 -10.92
C SER A 210 -14.27 -1.67 -12.11
N SER A 211 -14.08 -2.34 -13.24
CA SER A 211 -14.83 -2.10 -14.48
C SER A 211 -16.34 -2.26 -14.27
N ASN A 212 -16.77 -3.27 -13.52
CA ASN A 212 -18.19 -3.51 -13.20
C ASN A 212 -18.76 -2.57 -12.13
N GLY A 213 -17.96 -1.66 -11.57
CA GLY A 213 -18.41 -0.71 -10.55
C GLY A 213 -18.68 -1.29 -9.17
N SER A 214 -18.51 -2.59 -8.97
CA SER A 214 -18.70 -3.26 -7.69
C SER A 214 -17.38 -3.38 -6.93
N TYR A 215 -17.43 -3.27 -5.61
CA TYR A 215 -16.25 -3.48 -4.78
C TYR A 215 -15.71 -4.93 -4.93
N SER A 216 -14.39 -5.06 -5.12
CA SER A 216 -13.67 -6.33 -4.98
C SER A 216 -12.37 -6.15 -4.21
N ALA A 217 -11.99 -7.15 -3.41
CA ALA A 217 -10.76 -7.09 -2.62
C ALA A 217 -9.49 -7.00 -3.50
N SER A 218 -9.53 -7.61 -4.69
CA SER A 218 -8.45 -7.54 -5.68
C SER A 218 -8.29 -6.14 -6.28
N SER A 219 -9.38 -5.46 -6.65
CA SER A 219 -9.32 -4.09 -7.18
C SER A 219 -8.93 -3.08 -6.10
N ALA A 220 -9.45 -3.22 -4.88
CA ALA A 220 -9.04 -2.40 -3.74
C ALA A 220 -7.56 -2.59 -3.38
N LEU A 221 -7.06 -3.82 -3.42
CA LEU A 221 -5.63 -4.09 -3.26
C LEU A 221 -4.81 -3.42 -4.38
N ALA A 222 -5.29 -3.46 -5.63
CA ALA A 222 -4.62 -2.82 -6.76
C ALA A 222 -4.48 -1.31 -6.56
N SER A 223 -5.53 -0.61 -6.12
CA SER A 223 -5.47 0.83 -5.81
C SER A 223 -4.64 1.18 -4.57
N LEU A 224 -4.54 0.27 -3.59
CA LEU A 224 -3.66 0.44 -2.43
C LEU A 224 -2.18 0.20 -2.74
N ARG A 225 -1.84 -0.31 -3.94
CA ARG A 225 -0.44 -0.43 -4.39
C ARG A 225 0.01 0.93 -4.92
N THR A 226 0.91 1.60 -4.18
CA THR A 226 1.71 2.68 -4.77
C THR A 226 2.43 2.19 -6.02
N PRO A 227 2.47 2.97 -7.12
CA PRO A 227 3.15 2.58 -8.34
C PRO A 227 4.60 2.19 -8.05
N TYR A 228 5.00 1.08 -8.64
CA TYR A 228 6.26 0.43 -8.34
C TYR A 228 7.43 1.28 -8.85
N GLN A 229 8.16 1.94 -7.94
CA GLN A 229 9.50 2.45 -8.29
C GLN A 229 10.36 1.26 -8.74
N PHE A 230 10.57 1.19 -10.05
CA PHE A 230 11.36 0.16 -10.69
C PHE A 230 12.82 0.43 -10.34
N ILE A 231 13.44 -0.46 -9.56
CA ILE A 231 14.91 -0.48 -9.48
C ILE A 231 15.37 -0.88 -10.88
N SER A 232 15.87 0.11 -11.63
CA SER A 232 16.42 -0.11 -12.97
C SER A 232 17.48 -1.20 -12.90
N TRP A 233 17.32 -2.22 -13.75
CA TRP A 233 18.25 -3.35 -13.87
C TRP A 233 19.69 -2.90 -14.11
N PHE A 234 19.88 -1.74 -14.73
CA PHE A 234 21.17 -1.07 -14.87
C PHE A 234 21.93 -0.95 -13.54
N LYS A 235 21.25 -0.62 -12.43
CA LYS A 235 21.88 -0.50 -11.10
C LYS A 235 22.35 -1.86 -10.56
N LEU A 236 21.59 -2.93 -10.81
CA LEU A 236 21.96 -4.28 -10.39
C LEU A 236 23.12 -4.83 -11.23
N ASN A 237 23.06 -4.67 -12.56
CA ASN A 237 24.13 -5.11 -13.47
C ASN A 237 25.43 -4.34 -13.16
N ALA A 238 25.37 -3.01 -13.04
CA ALA A 238 26.53 -2.21 -12.64
C ALA A 238 27.12 -2.61 -11.28
N PHE A 239 26.29 -3.07 -10.33
CA PHE A 239 26.79 -3.64 -9.07
C PHE A 239 27.51 -4.98 -9.28
N ILE A 240 26.96 -5.88 -10.10
CA ILE A 240 27.56 -7.19 -10.42
C ILE A 240 28.88 -7.00 -11.18
N ASP A 241 28.95 -6.08 -12.13
CA ASP A 241 30.16 -5.76 -12.89
C ASP A 241 31.22 -5.08 -12.00
N LYS A 242 30.79 -4.20 -11.08
CA LYS A 242 31.70 -3.64 -10.07
C LYS A 242 32.22 -4.73 -9.12
N ALA A 243 31.40 -5.70 -8.72
CA ALA A 243 31.83 -6.82 -7.90
C ALA A 243 32.78 -7.78 -8.65
N SER A 244 32.53 -8.09 -9.93
CA SER A 244 33.38 -8.97 -10.74
C SER A 244 34.77 -8.38 -11.06
N THR A 245 34.84 -7.05 -11.14
CA THR A 245 36.08 -6.30 -11.34
C THR A 245 36.84 -6.05 -10.04
N HIS A 246 36.17 -5.57 -8.98
CA HIS A 246 36.83 -5.12 -7.74
C HIS A 246 37.06 -6.24 -6.72
N TRP A 247 36.31 -7.35 -6.76
CA TRP A 247 36.47 -8.47 -5.80
C TRP A 247 37.39 -9.56 -6.38
N ARG A 248 38.56 -9.17 -6.89
CA ARG A 248 39.60 -10.09 -7.39
C ARG A 248 40.63 -10.38 -6.30
N GLY A 249 41.16 -11.61 -6.26
CA GLY A 249 42.05 -12.07 -5.18
C GLY A 249 41.35 -12.56 -3.91
N ASN A 250 42.16 -12.86 -2.89
CA ASN A 250 41.78 -13.63 -1.69
C ASN A 250 41.99 -12.88 -0.37
N SER A 251 42.05 -11.54 -0.38
CA SER A 251 42.12 -10.79 0.88
C SER A 251 40.87 -11.07 1.74
N PRO A 252 40.97 -11.18 3.08
CA PRO A 252 39.82 -11.50 3.93
C PRO A 252 38.62 -10.57 3.75
N ALA A 253 38.84 -9.29 3.44
CA ALA A 253 37.78 -8.35 3.06
C ALA A 253 37.04 -8.75 1.76
N ILE A 254 37.77 -9.16 0.74
CA ILE A 254 37.22 -9.59 -0.55
C ILE A 254 36.52 -10.95 -0.41
N VAL A 255 37.08 -11.86 0.39
CA VAL A 255 36.46 -13.15 0.71
C VAL A 255 35.14 -12.94 1.47
N ALA A 256 35.13 -12.09 2.50
CA ALA A 256 33.92 -11.75 3.23
C ALA A 256 32.83 -11.16 2.32
N ASN A 257 33.18 -10.27 1.38
CA ASN A 257 32.23 -9.70 0.42
C ASN A 257 31.63 -10.76 -0.52
N LYS A 258 32.47 -11.63 -1.10
CA LYS A 258 32.03 -12.78 -1.93
C LYS A 258 31.10 -13.70 -1.15
N LEU A 259 31.43 -13.98 0.10
CA LEU A 259 30.70 -14.85 0.99
C LEU A 259 29.32 -14.27 1.33
N CYS A 260 29.25 -12.98 1.69
CA CYS A 260 27.99 -12.28 1.94
C CYS A 260 27.06 -12.32 0.73
N LEU A 261 27.59 -12.08 -0.47
CA LEU A 261 26.80 -12.15 -1.71
C LEU A 261 26.32 -13.58 -1.98
N GLY A 262 27.23 -14.57 -1.91
CA GLY A 262 26.90 -15.98 -2.18
C GLY A 262 25.86 -16.55 -1.22
N VAL A 263 26.00 -16.31 0.09
CA VAL A 263 25.07 -16.78 1.11
C VAL A 263 23.70 -16.11 0.98
N ALA A 264 23.65 -14.80 0.71
CA ALA A 264 22.38 -14.10 0.48
C ALA A 264 21.66 -14.63 -0.78
N VAL A 265 22.38 -14.80 -1.90
CA VAL A 265 21.84 -15.35 -3.15
C VAL A 265 21.34 -16.78 -2.95
N TYR A 266 22.07 -17.62 -2.22
CA TYR A 266 21.69 -19.00 -1.93
C TYR A 266 20.41 -19.11 -1.10
N HIS A 267 20.33 -18.42 0.05
CA HIS A 267 19.16 -18.53 0.93
C HIS A 267 17.89 -17.94 0.29
N ILE A 268 18.00 -16.87 -0.51
CA ILE A 268 16.84 -16.32 -1.22
C ILE A 268 16.39 -17.24 -2.36
N TRP A 269 17.33 -17.88 -3.07
CA TRP A 269 16.99 -18.93 -4.05
C TRP A 269 16.32 -20.14 -3.40
N ARG A 270 16.85 -20.60 -2.27
CA ARG A 270 16.26 -21.71 -1.51
C ARG A 270 14.85 -21.37 -1.05
N GLU A 271 14.66 -20.22 -0.40
CA GLU A 271 13.34 -19.75 0.05
C GLU A 271 12.35 -19.60 -1.12
N ARG A 272 12.80 -19.12 -2.29
CA ARG A 272 11.99 -19.09 -3.52
C ARG A 272 11.54 -20.50 -3.91
N ASN A 273 12.45 -21.47 -3.92
CA ASN A 273 12.12 -22.84 -4.33
C ASN A 273 11.19 -23.54 -3.34
N CYS A 274 11.43 -23.40 -2.03
CA CYS A 274 10.53 -23.94 -1.00
C CYS A 274 9.09 -23.43 -1.19
N ARG A 275 8.92 -22.15 -1.54
CA ARG A 275 7.60 -21.55 -1.81
C ARG A 275 6.93 -22.08 -3.08
N ILE A 276 7.70 -22.33 -4.14
CA ILE A 276 7.16 -22.78 -5.44
C ILE A 276 6.88 -24.28 -5.45
N PHE A 277 7.74 -25.10 -4.83
CA PHE A 277 7.74 -26.55 -4.99
C PHE A 277 7.37 -27.34 -3.72
N GLU A 278 7.56 -26.75 -2.52
CA GLU A 278 7.29 -27.42 -1.23
C GLU A 278 6.07 -26.84 -0.50
N GLY A 279 5.51 -25.72 -0.98
CA GLY A 279 4.40 -25.00 -0.35
C GLY A 279 4.73 -24.36 1.00
N THR A 280 5.98 -24.42 1.46
CA THR A 280 6.42 -23.86 2.74
C THR A 280 6.92 -22.42 2.60
N GLN A 281 6.64 -21.58 3.60
CA GLN A 281 7.03 -20.17 3.61
C GLN A 281 7.62 -19.77 4.96
N LYS A 282 8.84 -19.23 4.95
CA LYS A 282 9.45 -18.60 6.14
C LYS A 282 9.19 -17.11 6.14
N THR A 283 9.15 -16.53 7.34
CA THR A 283 9.11 -15.08 7.49
C THR A 283 10.43 -14.47 7.03
N SER A 284 10.38 -13.24 6.53
CA SER A 284 11.56 -12.49 6.08
C SER A 284 12.64 -12.35 7.17
N LEU A 285 12.23 -12.31 8.45
CA LEU A 285 13.12 -12.27 9.60
C LEU A 285 13.87 -13.59 9.81
N VAL A 286 13.19 -14.73 9.67
CA VAL A 286 13.83 -16.06 9.76
C VAL A 286 14.83 -16.26 8.62
N VAL A 287 14.51 -15.80 7.40
CA VAL A 287 15.44 -15.86 6.26
C VAL A 287 16.64 -14.93 6.48
N ALA A 288 16.42 -13.71 6.97
CA ALA A 288 17.50 -12.76 7.27
C ALA A 288 18.45 -13.27 8.37
N ARG A 289 17.91 -13.83 9.46
CA ARG A 289 18.70 -14.51 10.50
C ARG A 289 19.51 -15.67 9.93
N SER A 290 18.85 -16.58 9.20
CA SER A 290 19.51 -17.71 8.52
C SER A 290 20.71 -17.27 7.67
N ILE A 291 20.60 -16.15 6.95
CA ILE A 291 21.70 -15.55 6.17
C ILE A 291 22.82 -15.04 7.09
N ILE A 292 22.49 -14.23 8.10
CA ILE A 292 23.46 -13.64 9.03
C ILE A 292 24.22 -14.73 9.78
N ASP A 293 23.53 -15.74 10.28
CA ASP A 293 24.11 -16.82 11.08
C ASP A 293 24.98 -17.73 10.20
N THR A 294 24.58 -18.01 8.96
CA THR A 294 25.43 -18.71 7.98
C THR A 294 26.71 -17.91 7.70
N ILE A 295 26.62 -16.58 7.51
CA ILE A 295 27.80 -15.73 7.28
C ILE A 295 28.71 -15.72 8.51
N ARG A 296 28.15 -15.60 9.73
CA ARG A 296 28.91 -15.63 10.99
C ARG A 296 29.67 -16.93 11.17
N CYS A 297 28.99 -18.08 11.03
CA CYS A 297 29.63 -19.39 11.14
C CYS A 297 30.76 -19.53 10.12
N GLN A 298 30.53 -19.19 8.86
CA GLN A 298 31.58 -19.27 7.84
C GLN A 298 32.72 -18.26 8.06
N LEU A 299 32.46 -17.07 8.61
CA LEU A 299 33.51 -16.12 8.97
C LEU A 299 34.33 -16.56 10.19
N SER A 300 33.74 -17.31 11.13
CA SER A 300 34.48 -17.84 12.30
C SER A 300 35.53 -18.89 11.94
N SER A 301 35.46 -19.50 10.76
CA SER A 301 36.52 -20.37 10.22
C SER A 301 37.66 -19.63 9.50
N PHE A 302 37.63 -18.29 9.39
CA PHE A 302 38.71 -17.51 8.79
C PHE A 302 39.61 -16.87 9.86
N ASN A 303 40.93 -16.91 9.62
CA ASN A 303 41.89 -16.13 10.40
C ASN A 303 41.72 -14.63 10.08
N LEU A 304 41.24 -13.86 11.07
CA LEU A 304 40.93 -12.44 10.95
C LEU A 304 41.87 -11.54 11.77
N LYS A 305 43.01 -12.05 12.25
CA LYS A 305 43.99 -11.30 13.10
C LYS A 305 44.33 -9.92 12.54
N ASN A 306 44.63 -9.85 11.25
CA ASN A 306 45.05 -8.62 10.58
C ASN A 306 43.86 -7.77 10.07
N HIS A 307 42.62 -8.14 10.40
CA HIS A 307 41.40 -7.46 9.99
C HIS A 307 40.38 -7.32 11.14
N PRO A 308 40.74 -6.66 12.25
CA PRO A 308 39.87 -6.53 13.43
C PRO A 308 38.53 -5.84 13.12
N ILE A 309 38.50 -4.95 12.12
CA ILE A 309 37.27 -4.30 11.63
C ILE A 309 36.26 -5.34 11.10
N ILE A 310 36.71 -6.42 10.44
CA ILE A 310 35.81 -7.47 9.90
C ILE A 310 35.25 -8.32 11.04
N ALA A 311 36.13 -8.74 11.96
CA ALA A 311 35.78 -9.49 13.17
C ALA A 311 34.72 -8.74 14.01
N LEU A 312 34.99 -7.46 14.32
CA LEU A 312 34.08 -6.56 15.02
C LEU A 312 32.77 -6.32 14.24
N ASN A 313 32.83 -6.23 12.91
CA ASN A 313 31.64 -5.98 12.09
C ASN A 313 30.62 -7.13 12.09
N TRP A 314 31.08 -8.36 12.35
CA TRP A 314 30.26 -9.58 12.34
C TRP A 314 30.03 -10.21 13.72
N ASN A 315 30.73 -9.71 14.74
CA ASN A 315 30.80 -10.27 16.10
C ASN A 315 31.38 -11.70 16.09
N VAL A 316 32.58 -11.81 15.53
CA VAL A 316 33.36 -13.04 15.36
C VAL A 316 34.75 -12.81 15.96
N ASN A 317 35.36 -13.82 16.58
CA ASN A 317 36.70 -13.71 17.17
C ASN A 317 37.77 -13.42 16.10
N SER A 318 38.73 -12.56 16.41
CA SER A 318 39.89 -12.24 15.56
C SER A 318 41.11 -13.13 15.82
N SER A 319 40.87 -14.36 16.31
CA SER A 319 41.85 -15.28 16.92
C SER A 319 42.75 -16.05 15.94
#